data_AF-A0A1I6U0H5-F1
#
_entry.id   AF-A0A1I6U0H5-F1
#
_cell.length_a   1.000
_cell.length_b   1.000
_cell.length_c   1.000
_cell.angle_alpha   90.00
_cell.angle_beta   90.00
_cell.angle_gamma   90.00
#
_symmetry.space_group_name_H-M   'P 1'
#
loop_
_entity.id
_entity.type
_entity.pdbx_description
1 polymer ?
#
loop_
_entity_poly.entity_id
_entity_poly.type
_entity_poly.pdbx_seq_one_letter_code
_entity_poly.pdbx_strand_id
1 'polypeptide(L)'
;MSNHNENIAAHDHHGEHGGMDKKGIWKVFFILLALTALEFLIALGFVHHWGIIQKGVFLNIIYIALTLVKAYYIVAYFMHLKFEKPGFIIVCSVGFVLIVYAIWLILVEGNFLLGAFQSHPLFPNN
;
A
#
# COMPACT_ATOMS: atom_id res chain seq x y z
N MET A 1 -7.22 -58.66 33.10
CA MET A 1 -7.80 -57.32 32.88
C MET A 1 -6.76 -56.51 32.13
N SER A 2 -6.93 -56.35 30.81
CA SER A 2 -5.98 -55.67 29.94
C SER A 2 -6.13 -54.15 30.11
N ASN A 3 -5.03 -53.49 30.46
CA ASN A 3 -4.91 -52.04 30.47
C ASN A 3 -4.98 -51.52 29.03
N HIS A 4 -6.18 -51.16 28.58
CA HIS A 4 -6.38 -50.45 27.33
C HIS A 4 -6.16 -48.96 27.58
N ASN A 5 -4.89 -48.57 27.73
CA ASN A 5 -4.47 -47.18 27.63
C ASN A 5 -4.37 -46.82 26.14
N GLU A 6 -5.53 -46.61 25.53
CA GLU A 6 -5.64 -45.99 24.21
C GLU A 6 -5.26 -44.52 24.33
N ASN A 7 -3.94 -44.32 24.34
CA ASN A 7 -3.30 -43.11 23.86
C ASN A 7 -3.52 -43.07 22.34
N ILE A 8 -4.76 -42.83 21.92
CA ILE A 8 -5.05 -42.38 20.56
C ILE A 8 -4.64 -40.91 20.56
N ALA A 9 -3.36 -40.73 20.22
CA ALA A 9 -2.82 -39.65 19.41
C ALA A 9 -3.87 -38.55 19.14
N ALA A 10 -3.75 -37.37 19.74
CA ALA A 10 -2.75 -36.38 19.32
C ALA A 10 -2.53 -36.41 17.79
N HIS A 11 -3.62 -36.38 17.03
CA HIS A 11 -3.57 -36.10 15.60
C HIS A 11 -4.87 -35.41 15.19
N ASP A 12 -5.20 -34.31 15.87
CA ASP A 12 -6.01 -33.27 15.22
C ASP A 12 -5.13 -32.69 14.12
N HIS A 13 -5.36 -33.22 12.92
CA HIS A 13 -4.81 -32.77 11.67
C HIS A 13 -5.04 -31.25 11.56
N HIS A 14 -4.03 -30.46 11.96
CA HIS A 14 -3.79 -29.15 11.40
C HIS A 14 -3.42 -29.35 9.92
N GLY A 15 -4.45 -29.69 9.14
CA GLY A 15 -4.37 -29.78 7.70
C GLY A 15 -3.92 -28.43 7.18
N GLU A 16 -2.77 -28.46 6.52
CA GLU A 16 -2.52 -27.75 5.26
C GLU A 16 -3.72 -26.95 4.76
N HIS A 17 -3.80 -25.68 5.16
CA HIS A 17 -4.47 -24.66 4.40
C HIS A 17 -3.53 -23.46 4.38
N GLY A 18 -2.81 -23.31 3.26
CA GLY A 18 -1.94 -22.17 2.95
C GLY A 18 -2.73 -20.88 2.74
N GLY A 19 -3.62 -20.55 3.67
CA GLY A 19 -4.42 -19.33 3.69
C GLY A 19 -4.25 -18.64 5.04
N MET A 20 -4.13 -17.31 5.01
CA MET A 20 -4.06 -16.49 6.21
C MET A 20 -5.24 -16.76 7.14
N ASP A 21 -4.98 -17.04 8.41
CA ASP A 21 -6.02 -17.21 9.43
C ASP A 21 -6.91 -15.94 9.48
N LYS A 22 -8.22 -16.12 9.72
CA LYS A 22 -9.23 -15.04 9.76
C LYS A 22 -8.82 -13.93 10.74
N LYS A 23 -8.11 -14.29 11.82
CA LYS A 23 -7.53 -13.36 12.80
C LYS A 23 -6.41 -12.49 12.23
N GLY A 24 -5.61 -13.02 11.30
CA GLY A 24 -4.55 -12.29 10.60
C GLY A 24 -5.11 -11.19 9.70
N ILE A 25 -6.16 -11.49 8.95
CA ILE A 25 -6.86 -10.52 8.09
C ILE A 25 -7.44 -9.38 8.93
N TRP A 26 -8.11 -9.70 10.03
CA TRP A 26 -8.68 -8.69 10.94
C TRP A 26 -7.62 -7.80 11.58
N LYS A 27 -6.47 -8.36 11.97
CA LYS A 27 -5.35 -7.59 12.52
C LYS A 27 -4.80 -6.59 11.50
N VAL A 28 -4.60 -7.04 10.26
CA VAL A 28 -4.07 -6.21 9.18
C VAL A 28 -5.08 -5.15 8.77
N PHE A 29 -6.36 -5.50 8.66
CA PHE A 29 -7.44 -4.55 8.41
C PHE A 29 -7.43 -3.38 9.40
N PHE A 30 -7.33 -3.66 10.71
CA PHE A 30 -7.24 -2.60 11.72
C PHE A 30 -5.97 -1.76 11.61
N ILE A 31 -4.82 -2.38 11.27
CA ILE A 31 -3.57 -1.63 11.02
C ILE A 31 -3.75 -0.66 9.84
N LEU A 32 -4.38 -1.09 8.74
CA LEU A 32 -4.61 -0.24 7.57
C LEU A 32 -5.65 0.84 7.86
N LEU A 33 -6.70 0.51 8.62
CA LEU A 33 -7.70 1.48 9.04
C LEU A 33 -7.08 2.56 9.91
N ALA A 34 -6.23 2.17 10.87
CA ALA A 34 -5.49 3.12 11.71
C ALA A 34 -4.52 3.98 10.89
N LEU A 35 -3.75 3.40 9.97
CA LEU A 35 -2.88 4.16 9.05
C LEU A 35 -3.68 5.17 8.23
N THR A 36 -4.82 4.76 7.68
CA THR A 36 -5.67 5.64 6.87
C THR A 36 -6.29 6.76 7.71
N ALA A 37 -6.77 6.44 8.91
CA ALA A 37 -7.30 7.44 9.83
C ALA A 37 -6.22 8.45 10.23
N LEU A 38 -4.98 7.99 10.46
CA LEU A 38 -3.84 8.86 10.75
C LEU A 38 -3.49 9.76 9.55
N GLU A 39 -3.47 9.21 8.33
CA GLU A 39 -3.27 10.01 7.10
C GLU A 39 -4.32 11.11 6.97
N PHE A 40 -5.61 10.79 7.17
CA PHE A 40 -6.68 11.79 7.16
C PHE A 40 -6.58 12.80 8.30
N LEU A 41 -6.17 12.38 9.50
CA LEU A 41 -5.97 13.28 10.64
C LEU A 41 -4.84 14.28 10.35
N ILE A 42 -3.75 13.84 9.73
CA ILE A 42 -2.64 14.72 9.32
C ILE A 42 -3.10 15.67 8.21
N ALA A 43 -3.79 15.15 7.19
CA ALA A 43 -4.23 15.92 6.04
C ALA A 43 -5.34 16.95 6.39
N LEU A 44 -6.29 16.58 7.25
CA LEU A 44 -7.47 17.40 7.57
C LEU A 44 -7.33 18.16 8.90
N GLY A 45 -6.62 17.58 9.88
CA GLY A 45 -6.37 18.22 11.18
C GLY A 45 -5.15 19.15 11.16
N PHE A 46 -3.98 18.61 10.84
CA PHE A 46 -2.72 19.38 10.93
C PHE A 46 -2.58 20.45 9.85
N VAL A 47 -2.96 20.14 8.60
CA VAL A 47 -2.82 21.07 7.48
C VAL A 47 -3.96 22.09 7.40
N HIS A 48 -5.21 21.69 7.66
CA HIS A 48 -6.37 22.55 7.47
C HIS A 48 -6.83 23.26 8.77
N HIS A 49 -6.77 22.58 9.91
CA HIS A 49 -7.40 23.07 11.15
C HIS A 49 -6.42 23.75 12.12
N TRP A 50 -5.15 23.33 12.15
CA TRP A 50 -4.18 23.86 13.11
C TRP A 50 -3.26 24.97 12.57
N GLY A 51 -3.07 25.11 11.25
CA GLY A 51 -2.33 26.23 10.64
C GLY A 51 -0.88 26.46 11.11
N ILE A 52 -0.34 25.62 12.00
CA ILE A 52 0.95 25.80 12.67
C ILE A 52 2.14 25.38 11.80
N ILE A 53 1.91 24.58 10.77
CA ILE A 53 2.95 24.12 9.85
C ILE A 53 2.59 24.61 8.46
N GLN A 54 3.33 25.60 7.94
CA GLN A 54 3.29 25.92 6.50
C GLN A 54 3.43 24.61 5.73
N LYS A 55 2.67 24.41 4.64
CA LYS A 55 2.73 23.22 3.78
C LYS A 55 4.18 22.93 3.35
N GLY A 56 4.90 22.24 4.22
CA GLY A 56 6.33 22.05 4.11
C GLY A 56 6.57 20.76 3.37
N VAL A 57 7.61 20.75 2.54
CA VAL A 57 8.06 19.57 1.80
C VAL A 57 8.16 18.34 2.70
N PHE A 58 8.53 18.54 3.97
CA PHE A 58 8.60 17.49 5.00
C PHE A 58 7.26 16.77 5.27
N LEU A 59 6.14 17.49 5.41
CA LEU A 59 4.83 16.86 5.65
C LEU A 59 4.36 16.08 4.42
N ASN A 60 4.61 16.61 3.21
CA ASN A 60 4.31 15.89 1.98
C ASN A 60 5.13 14.59 1.88
N ILE A 61 6.41 14.63 2.24
CA ILE A 61 7.27 13.43 2.24
C ILE A 61 6.73 12.39 3.22
N ILE A 62 6.37 12.80 4.44
CA ILE A 62 5.77 11.90 5.45
C ILE A 62 4.46 11.31 4.95
N TYR A 63 3.59 12.13 4.36
CA TYR A 63 2.32 11.66 3.82
C TYR A 63 2.55 10.60 2.73
N ILE A 64 3.41 10.90 1.75
CA ILE A 64 3.78 9.96 0.69
C ILE A 64 4.35 8.67 1.28
N ALA A 65 5.23 8.75 2.29
CA ALA A 65 5.81 7.58 2.94
C ALA A 65 4.74 6.72 3.64
N LEU A 66 3.80 7.32 4.39
CA LEU A 66 2.69 6.60 5.02
C LEU A 66 1.81 5.90 3.97
N THR A 67 1.53 6.57 2.86
CA THR A 67 0.72 6.00 1.77
C THR A 67 1.44 4.82 1.10
N LEU A 68 2.76 4.89 0.94
CA LEU A 68 3.57 3.77 0.43
C LEU A 68 3.58 2.58 1.39
N VAL A 69 3.74 2.82 2.70
CA VAL A 69 3.67 1.76 3.71
C VAL A 69 2.31 1.07 3.67
N LYS A 70 1.22 1.85 3.62
CA LYS A 70 -0.13 1.31 3.49
C LYS A 70 -0.28 0.48 2.21
N ALA A 71 0.17 0.98 1.07
CA ALA A 71 0.12 0.26 -0.20
C ALA A 71 0.87 -1.08 -0.13
N TYR A 72 2.05 -1.12 0.51
CA TYR A 72 2.77 -2.37 0.76
C TYR A 72 1.94 -3.35 1.60
N TYR A 73 1.30 -2.89 2.68
CA TYR A 73 0.43 -3.75 3.48
C TYR A 73 -0.79 -4.27 2.70
N ILE A 74 -1.37 -3.48 1.80
CA ILE A 74 -2.45 -3.94 0.90
C ILE A 74 -1.96 -5.08 0.01
N VAL A 75 -0.85 -4.86 -0.70
CA VAL A 75 -0.30 -5.82 -1.65
C VAL A 75 0.16 -7.09 -0.94
N ALA A 76 0.90 -6.98 0.16
CA ALA A 76 1.44 -8.14 0.87
C ALA A 76 0.34 -9.02 1.52
N TYR A 77 -0.72 -8.41 2.08
CA TYR A 77 -1.69 -9.13 2.90
C TYR A 77 -3.08 -9.28 2.25
N PHE A 78 -3.61 -8.27 1.55
CA PHE A 78 -4.93 -8.35 0.91
C PHE A 78 -4.89 -9.02 -0.47
N MET A 79 -3.77 -8.92 -1.22
CA MET A 79 -3.59 -9.71 -2.45
C MET A 79 -3.07 -11.13 -2.19
N HIS A 80 -3.00 -11.57 -0.93
CA HIS A 80 -2.55 -12.91 -0.53
C HIS A 80 -1.12 -13.28 -1.00
N LEU A 81 -0.32 -12.29 -1.40
CA LEU A 81 0.99 -12.48 -2.03
C LEU A 81 2.06 -13.07 -1.10
N LYS A 82 1.86 -13.00 0.22
CA LYS A 82 2.83 -13.52 1.20
C LYS A 82 2.86 -15.06 1.29
N PHE A 83 1.82 -15.76 0.86
CA PHE A 83 1.71 -17.23 0.98
C PHE A 83 1.39 -17.94 -0.35
N GLU A 84 1.37 -17.22 -1.47
CA GLU A 84 0.98 -17.77 -2.77
C GLU A 84 2.10 -17.84 -3.81
N LYS A 85 1.80 -18.49 -4.94
CA LYS A 85 2.77 -18.86 -5.99
C LYS A 85 3.60 -17.64 -6.44
N PRO A 86 4.93 -17.80 -6.58
CA PRO A 86 5.84 -16.68 -6.89
C PRO A 86 5.51 -15.97 -8.21
N GLY A 87 4.85 -16.64 -9.15
CA GLY A 87 4.40 -16.03 -10.41
C GLY A 87 3.37 -14.91 -10.23
N PHE A 88 2.45 -15.03 -9.26
CA PHE A 88 1.44 -13.99 -9.02
C PHE A 88 2.06 -12.74 -8.37
N ILE A 89 3.07 -12.94 -7.50
CA ILE A 89 3.89 -11.86 -6.91
C ILE A 89 4.60 -11.06 -7.98
N ILE A 90 5.21 -11.73 -8.96
CA ILE A 90 5.92 -11.05 -10.04
C ILE A 90 4.95 -10.24 -10.92
N VAL A 91 3.80 -10.80 -11.30
CA VAL A 91 2.82 -10.09 -12.13
C VAL A 91 2.28 -8.84 -11.43
N CYS A 92 1.88 -8.95 -10.16
CA CYS A 92 1.40 -7.80 -9.39
C CYS A 92 2.50 -6.76 -9.16
N SER A 93 3.74 -7.19 -8.87
CA SER A 93 4.87 -6.30 -8.67
C SER A 93 5.25 -5.55 -9.95
N VAL A 94 5.32 -6.25 -11.09
CA VAL A 94 5.57 -5.64 -12.41
C VAL A 94 4.47 -4.65 -12.78
N GLY A 95 3.20 -5.00 -12.53
CA GLY A 95 2.07 -4.08 -12.74
C GLY A 95 2.19 -2.81 -11.91
N PHE A 96 2.55 -2.93 -10.63
CA PHE A 96 2.77 -1.78 -9.75
C PHE A 96 3.92 -0.89 -10.23
N VAL A 97 5.06 -1.48 -10.62
CA VAL A 97 6.21 -0.76 -11.17
C VAL A 97 5.85 -0.03 -12.46
N LEU A 98 5.07 -0.66 -13.34
CA LEU A 98 4.60 -0.02 -14.57
C LEU A 98 3.72 1.20 -14.30
N ILE A 99 2.86 1.16 -13.28
CA ILE A 99 2.04 2.33 -12.91
C ILE A 99 2.92 3.49 -12.44
N VAL A 100 3.89 3.21 -11.56
CA VAL A 100 4.84 4.25 -11.08
C VAL A 100 5.65 4.82 -12.25
N TYR A 101 6.10 3.97 -13.16
CA TYR A 101 6.83 4.38 -14.36
C TYR A 101 5.96 5.20 -15.33
N ALA A 102 4.69 4.84 -15.50
CA ALA A 102 3.75 5.57 -16.34
C ALA A 102 3.47 6.98 -15.78
N ILE A 103 3.31 7.12 -14.46
CA ILE A 103 3.18 8.43 -13.81
C ILE A 103 4.41 9.29 -14.10
N TRP A 104 5.60 8.70 -13.99
CA TRP A 104 6.85 9.40 -14.29
C TRP A 104 6.94 9.86 -15.75
N LEU A 105 6.59 9.00 -16.71
CA LEU A 105 6.55 9.38 -18.14
C LEU A 105 5.57 10.53 -18.39
N ILE A 106 4.36 10.47 -17.85
CA ILE A 106 3.37 11.54 -18.03
C ILE A 106 3.87 12.86 -17.45
N LEU A 107 4.58 12.84 -16.33
CA LEU A 107 5.16 14.05 -15.74
C LEU A 107 6.28 14.64 -16.62
N VAL A 108 7.16 13.80 -17.18
CA VAL A 108 8.25 14.24 -18.06
C VAL A 108 7.69 14.82 -19.37
N GLU A 109 6.81 14.08 -20.03
CA GLU A 109 6.17 14.51 -21.28
C GLU A 109 5.29 15.74 -21.06
N GLY A 110 4.54 15.79 -19.95
CA GLY A 110 3.75 16.95 -19.57
C GLY A 110 4.60 18.21 -19.36
N ASN A 111 5.76 18.08 -18.72
CA ASN A 111 6.69 19.20 -18.54
C ASN A 111 7.33 19.66 -19.85
N PHE A 112 7.67 18.72 -20.76
CA PHE A 112 8.16 19.04 -22.09
C PHE A 112 7.12 19.78 -22.93
N LEU A 113 5.88 19.27 -22.96
CA LEU A 113 4.76 19.90 -23.67
C LEU A 113 4.46 21.30 -23.13
N LEU A 114 4.48 21.49 -21.81
CA LEU A 114 4.29 22.79 -21.19
C LEU A 114 5.32 23.81 -21.70
N GLY A 115 6.61 23.45 -21.71
CA GLY A 115 7.67 24.31 -22.26
C GLY A 115 7.47 24.62 -23.74
N ALA A 116 7.07 23.63 -24.54
CA ALA A 116 6.80 23.82 -25.97
C ALA A 116 5.60 24.76 -26.21
N PHE A 117 4.50 24.61 -25.47
CA PHE A 117 3.32 25.47 -25.60
C PHE A 117 3.58 26.92 -25.17
N GLN A 118 4.34 27.12 -24.08
CA GLN A 118 4.71 28.47 -23.60
C GLN A 118 5.69 29.19 -24.53
N SER A 119 6.43 28.46 -25.36
CA SER A 119 7.32 29.02 -26.38
C SER A 119 6.59 29.44 -27.67
N HIS A 120 5.30 29.08 -27.81
CA HIS A 120 4.53 29.33 -29.03
C HIS A 120 3.89 30.73 -29.03
N PRO A 121 3.89 31.48 -30.16
CA PRO A 121 3.35 32.84 -30.25
C PRO A 121 1.84 33.00 -29.91
N LEU A 122 1.11 31.89 -29.79
CA LEU A 122 -0.34 31.88 -29.52
C LEU A 122 -0.68 31.92 -28.02
N PHE A 123 0.26 31.56 -27.13
CA PHE A 123 0.08 31.60 -25.68
C PHE A 123 1.33 32.21 -25.03
N PRO A 124 1.58 33.52 -25.22
CA PRO A 124 2.73 34.21 -24.63
C PRO A 124 2.68 34.14 -23.10
N ASN A 125 3.86 34.04 -22.47
CA ASN A 125 3.95 34.19 -21.02
C ASN A 125 3.74 35.67 -20.65
N ASN A 126 3.02 35.91 -19.56
CA ASN A 126 2.94 37.20 -18.90
C ASN A 126 3.17 36.99 -17.41
#